data_AF-G8SCT9-F1
#
_entry.id   AF-G8SCT9-F1
#
_cell.length_a   1.000
_cell.length_b   1.000
_cell.length_c   1.000
_cell.angle_alpha   90.00
_cell.angle_beta   90.00
_cell.angle_gamma   90.00
#
_symmetry.space_group_name_H-M   'P 1'
#
loop_
_entity.id
_entity.type
_entity.pdbx_description
1 polymer ?
#
loop_
_entity_poly.entity_id
_entity_poly.type
_entity_poly.pdbx_seq_one_letter_code
_entity_poly.pdbx_strand_id
1 'polypeptide(L)'
;MTTLRDQLADLAGSPGAPTTVQAEADLARGRAALRRRRILQSAAGSALVVAVAAAAVGFGSAGGPSGAGTPLAGGTTAAATSAPAGTAAFDLVSYTGKQPAGFSVDRVPAGWEVQGVTESSLTLAPVGAKPHNSAVPQGDVADSDPNSYVGKVAVMLQSVDEHGAMPGKPEKVSVGGREGFFAKRSDAGDGITLFVKQPNGINLEVQVWDGIHWSRDQIVAFTAGIHVNPNAKQGRG
;
A
#
# COMPACT_ATOMS: atom_id res chain seq x y z
N MET A 1 -30.73 37.18 -0.13
CA MET A 1 -29.33 37.45 -0.55
C MET A 1 -28.87 36.22 -1.30
N THR A 2 -28.75 36.30 -2.62
CA THR A 2 -28.20 35.22 -3.47
C THR A 2 -26.71 35.08 -3.16
N THR A 3 -26.27 33.85 -2.89
CA THR A 3 -24.86 33.58 -2.57
C THR A 3 -24.02 33.57 -3.84
N LEU A 4 -22.72 33.79 -3.70
CA LEU A 4 -21.75 33.73 -4.81
C LEU A 4 -21.77 32.37 -5.52
N ARG A 5 -22.17 31.31 -4.79
CA ARG A 5 -22.41 29.96 -5.32
C ARG A 5 -23.58 29.92 -6.30
N ASP A 6 -24.66 30.64 -6.00
CA ASP A 6 -25.86 30.66 -6.86
C ASP A 6 -25.59 31.39 -8.18
N GLN A 7 -24.82 32.48 -8.13
CA GLN A 7 -24.41 33.21 -9.34
C GLN A 7 -23.44 32.41 -10.21
N LEU A 8 -22.52 31.66 -9.61
CA LEU A 8 -21.59 30.80 -10.36
C LEU A 8 -22.31 29.60 -11.00
N ALA A 9 -23.30 29.02 -10.31
CA ALA A 9 -24.11 27.93 -10.86
C ALA A 9 -24.95 28.40 -12.06
N ASP A 10 -25.48 29.62 -12.00
CA ASP A 10 -26.28 30.21 -13.09
C ASP A 10 -25.40 30.58 -14.31
N LEU A 11 -24.19 31.07 -14.07
CA LEU A 11 -23.19 31.35 -15.12
C LEU A 11 -22.63 30.09 -15.79
N ALA A 12 -22.50 28.98 -15.06
CA ALA A 12 -21.95 27.73 -15.58
C ALA A 12 -22.90 27.02 -16.56
N GLY A 13 -24.20 27.35 -16.52
CA GLY A 13 -25.23 26.65 -17.28
C GLY A 13 -25.40 25.18 -16.85
N SER A 14 -26.46 24.53 -17.32
CA SER A 14 -26.59 23.09 -17.11
C SER A 14 -25.51 22.35 -17.91
N PRO A 15 -24.68 21.49 -17.28
CA PRO A 15 -23.70 20.71 -18.01
C PRO A 15 -24.45 19.83 -19.01
N GLY A 16 -24.28 20.11 -20.31
CA GLY A 16 -24.82 19.28 -21.36
C GLY A 16 -24.19 17.89 -21.27
N ALA A 17 -24.99 16.84 -21.48
CA ALA A 17 -24.46 15.49 -21.56
C ALA A 17 -23.35 15.45 -22.62
N PRO A 18 -22.17 14.86 -22.31
CA PRO A 18 -21.08 14.81 -23.26
C PRO A 18 -21.53 14.07 -24.52
N THR A 19 -21.22 14.64 -25.67
CA THR A 19 -21.49 13.99 -26.95
C THR A 19 -20.67 12.72 -27.08
N THR A 20 -21.16 11.75 -27.85
CA THR A 20 -20.45 10.49 -28.11
C THR A 20 -19.04 10.73 -28.67
N VAL A 21 -18.88 11.74 -29.52
CA VAL A 21 -17.59 12.15 -30.08
C VAL A 21 -16.62 12.66 -29.01
N GLN A 22 -17.10 13.44 -28.03
CA GLN A 22 -16.28 13.90 -26.91
C GLN A 22 -15.86 12.73 -26.01
N ALA A 23 -16.79 11.83 -25.69
CA ALA A 23 -16.50 10.64 -24.90
C ALA A 23 -15.46 9.73 -25.61
N GLU A 24 -15.58 9.53 -26.92
CA GLU A 24 -14.64 8.76 -27.72
C GLU A 24 -13.26 9.43 -27.81
N ALA A 25 -13.22 10.75 -27.99
CA ALA A 25 -11.97 11.51 -28.00
C ALA A 25 -11.25 11.43 -26.65
N ASP A 26 -11.99 11.46 -25.55
CA ASP A 26 -11.44 11.35 -24.19
C ASP A 26 -10.94 9.93 -23.91
N LEU A 27 -11.69 8.90 -24.33
CA LEU A 27 -11.23 7.51 -24.27
C LEU A 27 -9.99 7.27 -25.13
N ALA A 28 -9.92 7.86 -26.33
CA ALA A 28 -8.74 7.78 -27.19
C ALA A 28 -7.53 8.44 -26.54
N ARG A 29 -7.71 9.62 -25.94
CA ARG A 29 -6.66 10.32 -25.18
C ARG A 29 -6.18 9.50 -23.99
N GLY A 30 -7.11 8.94 -23.21
CA GLY A 30 -6.81 8.09 -22.06
C GLY A 30 -6.05 6.82 -22.47
N ARG A 31 -6.48 6.16 -23.55
CA ARG A 31 -5.79 4.98 -24.10
C ARG A 31 -4.40 5.33 -24.63
N ALA A 32 -4.23 6.48 -25.28
CA ALA A 32 -2.93 6.93 -25.76
C ALA A 32 -1.96 7.23 -24.60
N ALA A 33 -2.44 7.90 -23.55
CA ALA A 33 -1.66 8.15 -22.34
C ALA A 33 -1.25 6.84 -21.65
N LEU A 34 -2.18 5.88 -21.52
CA LEU A 34 -1.92 4.57 -20.94
C LEU A 34 -0.90 3.77 -21.76
N ARG A 35 -1.00 3.78 -23.09
CA ARG A 35 -0.02 3.12 -23.98
C ARG A 35 1.37 3.72 -23.83
N ARG A 36 1.50 5.05 -23.80
CA ARG A 36 2.79 5.72 -23.58
C ARG A 36 3.40 5.34 -22.23
N ARG A 37 2.58 5.32 -21.17
CA ARG A 37 3.01 4.91 -19.84
C ARG A 37 3.50 3.45 -19.82
N ARG A 38 2.77 2.53 -20.46
CA ARG A 38 3.15 1.12 -20.57
C ARG A 38 4.46 0.92 -21.34
N ILE A 39 4.68 1.67 -22.42
CA ILE A 39 5.92 1.61 -23.21
C ILE A 39 7.12 2.09 -22.38
N LEU A 40 6.95 3.15 -21.59
CA LEU A 40 7.99 3.63 -20.68
C LEU A 40 8.26 2.66 -19.51
N GLN A 41 7.25 1.88 -19.11
CA GLN A 41 7.33 0.93 -17.98
C GLN A 41 7.82 -0.47 -18.40
N SER A 42 7.64 -0.89 -19.67
CA SER A 42 8.13 -2.17 -20.19
C SER A 42 9.66 -2.30 -20.23
N ALA A 43 10.40 -1.21 -20.00
CA ALA A 43 11.85 -1.25 -19.85
C ALA A 43 12.33 -1.67 -18.44
N ALA A 44 11.43 -1.82 -17.44
CA ALA A 44 11.85 -1.99 -16.05
C ALA A 44 11.07 -3.02 -15.19
N GLY A 45 10.10 -3.79 -15.72
CA GLY A 45 9.20 -4.59 -14.87
C GLY A 45 8.92 -6.00 -15.36
N SER A 46 9.84 -6.94 -15.17
CA SER A 46 9.54 -8.37 -15.21
C SER A 46 8.96 -8.80 -13.86
N ALA A 47 7.74 -9.35 -13.87
CA ALA A 47 7.12 -9.98 -12.71
C ALA A 47 8.02 -11.08 -12.15
N LEU A 48 8.35 -11.01 -10.86
CA LEU A 48 9.25 -11.95 -10.21
C LEU A 48 8.49 -12.64 -9.07
N VAL A 49 8.19 -13.91 -9.29
CA VAL A 49 7.64 -14.83 -8.29
C VAL A 49 8.73 -15.12 -7.27
N VAL A 50 8.50 -14.84 -5.98
CA VAL A 50 9.46 -15.18 -4.91
C VAL A 50 8.78 -16.09 -3.89
N ALA A 51 9.46 -17.19 -3.56
CA ALA A 51 9.09 -18.16 -2.55
C ALA A 51 9.37 -17.60 -1.13
N VAL A 52 8.36 -17.68 -0.25
CA VAL A 52 8.46 -17.32 1.16
C VAL A 52 9.10 -18.49 1.93
N ALA A 53 10.26 -18.26 2.55
CA ALA A 53 10.84 -19.18 3.53
C ALA A 53 10.51 -18.67 4.94
N ALA A 54 9.68 -19.41 5.68
CA ALA A 54 9.35 -19.10 7.06
C ALA A 54 10.52 -19.50 7.97
N ALA A 55 11.25 -18.51 8.51
CA ALA A 55 12.17 -18.70 9.62
C ALA A 55 11.57 -18.04 10.87
N ALA A 56 10.96 -18.85 11.74
CA ALA A 56 10.51 -18.40 13.05
C ALA A 56 11.72 -18.21 13.96
N VAL A 57 12.11 -16.96 14.24
CA VAL A 57 13.10 -16.66 15.28
C VAL A 57 12.34 -16.17 16.51
N GLY A 58 12.07 -17.08 17.43
CA GLY A 58 11.54 -16.75 18.75
C GLY A 58 12.63 -16.12 19.61
N PHE A 59 12.44 -14.87 20.03
CA PHE A 59 13.22 -14.29 21.11
C PHE A 59 12.66 -14.77 22.44
N GLY A 60 13.29 -15.80 23.01
CA GLY A 60 13.10 -16.23 24.39
C GLY A 60 14.29 -15.80 25.24
N SER A 61 14.02 -15.01 26.27
CA SER A 61 14.93 -14.43 27.25
C SER A 61 15.86 -15.43 27.95
N ALA A 62 17.05 -14.93 28.32
CA ALA A 62 18.13 -15.61 29.02
C ALA A 62 17.72 -16.38 30.29
N GLY A 63 18.32 -17.57 30.47
CA GLY A 63 18.32 -18.31 31.74
C GLY A 63 18.87 -19.74 31.66
N GLY A 64 20.19 -19.91 31.85
CA GLY A 64 20.85 -21.07 32.49
C GLY A 64 20.94 -22.43 31.74
N PRO A 65 22.12 -23.10 31.70
CA PRO A 65 22.30 -24.38 31.01
C PRO A 65 22.05 -25.58 31.94
N SER A 66 21.42 -26.65 31.44
CA SER A 66 21.58 -28.04 31.93
C SER A 66 20.82 -29.05 31.06
N GLY A 67 21.48 -30.14 30.69
CA GLY A 67 20.81 -31.43 30.44
C GLY A 67 20.76 -31.90 29.00
N ALA A 68 21.60 -32.88 28.68
CA ALA A 68 21.54 -33.69 27.47
C ALA A 68 20.30 -34.61 27.42
N GLY A 69 19.75 -34.82 26.22
CA GLY A 69 18.70 -35.80 25.95
C GLY A 69 18.48 -36.01 24.45
N THR A 70 18.71 -37.24 24.00
CA THR A 70 18.63 -37.80 22.63
C THR A 70 17.27 -37.68 21.92
N PRO A 71 17.19 -37.80 20.58
CA PRO A 71 15.96 -37.59 19.81
C PRO A 71 15.12 -38.87 19.76
N LEU A 72 13.79 -38.74 19.95
CA LEU A 72 12.82 -39.80 19.68
C LEU A 72 11.87 -39.34 18.57
N ALA A 73 11.98 -40.01 17.44
CA ALA A 73 10.98 -40.01 16.38
C ALA A 73 9.77 -40.83 16.84
N GLY A 74 8.58 -40.27 16.70
CA GLY A 74 7.31 -40.95 16.96
C GLY A 74 6.19 -40.17 16.30
N GLY A 75 5.81 -40.60 15.09
CA GLY A 75 4.69 -40.03 14.36
C GLY A 75 3.35 -40.43 14.96
N THR A 76 2.43 -39.47 15.04
CA THR A 76 0.99 -39.72 14.98
C THR A 76 0.36 -38.63 14.13
N THR A 77 -0.20 -39.08 13.01
CA THR A 77 -0.92 -38.32 12.00
C THR A 77 -2.28 -37.84 12.53
N ALA A 78 -2.59 -36.58 12.24
CA ALA A 78 -3.92 -36.00 12.02
C ALA A 78 -4.97 -36.06 13.16
N ALA A 79 -5.15 -34.91 13.81
CA ALA A 79 -6.47 -34.32 13.96
C ALA A 79 -6.42 -32.92 13.33
N ALA A 80 -6.83 -32.83 12.06
CA ALA A 80 -7.05 -31.56 11.39
C ALA A 80 -8.31 -30.93 11.98
N THR A 81 -8.15 -30.17 13.06
CA THR A 81 -9.16 -29.20 13.46
C THR A 81 -9.10 -28.07 12.44
N SER A 82 -10.07 -28.07 11.51
CA SER A 82 -10.29 -26.97 10.59
C SER A 82 -10.50 -25.69 11.40
N ALA A 83 -9.43 -24.89 11.52
CA ALA A 83 -9.52 -23.54 12.02
C ALA A 83 -10.41 -22.74 11.06
N PRO A 84 -11.24 -21.82 11.58
CA PRO A 84 -12.02 -20.93 10.72
C PRO A 84 -11.06 -20.18 9.80
N ALA A 85 -11.43 -19.97 8.55
CA ALA A 85 -10.78 -19.01 7.66
C ALA A 85 -11.03 -17.59 8.23
N GLY A 86 -10.27 -17.24 9.25
CA GLY A 86 -10.39 -16.00 10.01
C GLY A 86 -8.99 -15.47 10.25
N THR A 87 -8.70 -14.33 9.61
CA THR A 87 -7.56 -13.46 9.87
C THR A 87 -6.22 -14.19 9.85
N ALA A 88 -5.59 -14.26 8.67
CA ALA A 88 -4.15 -14.51 8.62
C ALA A 88 -3.49 -13.60 9.66
N ALA A 89 -2.81 -14.19 10.64
CA ALA A 89 -2.11 -13.44 11.66
C ALA A 89 -1.21 -12.43 10.95
N PHE A 90 -1.26 -11.16 11.37
CA PHE A 90 -0.42 -10.13 10.77
C PHE A 90 1.02 -10.36 11.19
N ASP A 91 1.68 -11.27 10.48
CA ASP A 91 3.06 -11.64 10.70
C ASP A 91 3.90 -10.95 9.63
N LEU A 92 4.85 -10.12 10.05
CA LEU A 92 5.78 -9.48 9.13
C LEU A 92 6.92 -10.45 8.80
N VAL A 93 7.03 -10.83 7.53
CA VAL A 93 8.07 -11.70 7.00
C VAL A 93 9.14 -10.88 6.28
N SER A 94 10.40 -11.30 6.38
CA SER A 94 11.52 -10.62 5.71
C SER A 94 11.30 -10.54 4.21
N TYR A 95 11.44 -9.35 3.65
CA TYR A 95 11.35 -9.14 2.21
C TYR A 95 12.71 -9.42 1.56
N THR A 96 12.74 -10.40 0.66
CA THR A 96 13.95 -10.83 -0.06
C THR A 96 13.91 -10.49 -1.55
N GLY A 97 12.81 -9.85 -2.00
CA GLY A 97 12.68 -9.40 -3.38
C GLY A 97 13.61 -8.23 -3.69
N LYS A 98 13.66 -7.84 -4.97
CA LYS A 98 14.42 -6.67 -5.40
C LYS A 98 13.90 -5.43 -4.69
N GLN A 99 14.81 -4.66 -4.08
CA GLN A 99 14.46 -3.43 -3.39
C GLN A 99 14.15 -2.30 -4.40
N PRO A 100 13.12 -1.47 -4.13
CA PRO A 100 12.81 -0.30 -4.93
C PRO A 100 13.95 0.72 -4.99
N ALA A 101 14.01 1.51 -6.06
CA ALA A 101 15.00 2.58 -6.17
C ALA A 101 14.71 3.72 -5.17
N GLY A 102 13.43 4.10 -5.04
CA GLY A 102 13.00 5.18 -4.15
C GLY A 102 12.75 4.77 -2.70
N PHE A 103 12.45 3.50 -2.45
CA PHE A 103 12.11 3.00 -1.12
C PHE A 103 12.81 1.67 -0.88
N SER A 104 13.03 1.29 0.37
CA SER A 104 13.32 -0.10 0.71
C SER A 104 12.43 -0.56 1.85
N VAL A 105 12.18 -1.85 1.90
CA VAL A 105 11.32 -2.49 2.90
C VAL A 105 12.03 -3.70 3.48
N ASP A 106 12.10 -3.74 4.82
CA ASP A 106 12.72 -4.86 5.53
C ASP A 106 11.80 -6.07 5.57
N ARG A 107 10.49 -5.83 5.77
CA ARG A 107 9.48 -6.86 5.95
C ARG A 107 8.15 -6.49 5.33
N VAL A 108 7.46 -7.49 4.80
CA VAL A 108 6.08 -7.37 4.30
C VAL A 108 5.17 -8.30 5.09
N PRO A 109 3.87 -8.02 5.21
CA PRO A 109 2.96 -8.96 5.86
C PRO A 109 2.91 -10.30 5.12
N ALA A 110 2.78 -11.39 5.87
CA ALA A 110 2.63 -12.72 5.31
C ALA A 110 1.41 -12.75 4.38
N GLY A 111 1.58 -13.34 3.19
CA GLY A 111 0.53 -13.36 2.16
C GLY A 111 0.39 -12.06 1.37
N TRP A 112 1.31 -11.11 1.52
CA TRP A 112 1.41 -9.89 0.70
C TRP A 112 2.67 -9.89 -0.16
N GLU A 113 2.57 -9.23 -1.31
CA GLU A 113 3.67 -9.04 -2.26
C GLU A 113 3.82 -7.56 -2.63
N VAL A 114 5.04 -7.17 -3.01
CA VAL A 114 5.31 -5.86 -3.59
C VAL A 114 4.98 -5.93 -5.08
N GLN A 115 3.95 -5.20 -5.53
CA GLN A 115 3.50 -5.22 -6.92
C GLN A 115 4.04 -4.06 -7.75
N GLY A 116 4.15 -2.89 -7.13
CA GLY A 116 4.47 -1.65 -7.80
C GLY A 116 5.67 -0.99 -7.18
N VAL A 117 6.66 -0.69 -8.02
CA VAL A 117 7.88 -0.01 -7.63
C VAL A 117 8.15 1.07 -8.66
N THR A 118 7.95 2.31 -8.26
CA THR A 118 8.46 3.48 -8.97
C THR A 118 9.35 4.30 -8.04
N GLU A 119 9.98 5.34 -8.57
CA GLU A 119 10.69 6.32 -7.73
C GLU A 119 9.72 7.08 -6.80
N SER A 120 8.42 7.05 -7.08
CA SER A 120 7.40 7.83 -6.37
C SER A 120 6.41 7.00 -5.55
N SER A 121 6.39 5.68 -5.74
CA SER A 121 5.49 4.80 -5.03
C SER A 121 6.04 3.39 -4.83
N LEU A 122 5.72 2.82 -3.68
CA LEU A 122 5.76 1.40 -3.38
C LEU A 122 4.33 0.94 -3.10
N THR A 123 3.88 -0.12 -3.78
CA THR A 123 2.52 -0.66 -3.62
C THR A 123 2.58 -2.11 -3.20
N LEU A 124 1.86 -2.46 -2.12
CA LEU A 124 1.68 -3.84 -1.68
C LEU A 124 0.26 -4.31 -1.96
N ALA A 125 0.14 -5.57 -2.35
CA ALA A 125 -1.14 -6.25 -2.49
C ALA A 125 -1.10 -7.64 -1.85
N PRO A 126 -2.26 -8.22 -1.51
CA PRO A 126 -2.35 -9.64 -1.24
C PRO A 126 -1.83 -10.45 -2.44
N VAL A 127 -1.11 -11.53 -2.16
CA VAL A 127 -0.66 -12.49 -3.17
C VAL A 127 -1.87 -13.03 -3.93
N GLY A 128 -1.76 -13.10 -5.27
CA GLY A 128 -2.84 -13.59 -6.12
C GLY A 128 -3.87 -12.53 -6.52
N ALA A 129 -3.54 -11.25 -6.38
CA ALA A 129 -4.30 -10.14 -6.94
C ALA A 129 -4.59 -10.38 -8.43
N LYS A 130 -5.78 -9.96 -8.88
CA LYS A 130 -6.27 -10.27 -10.23
C LYS A 130 -6.19 -9.02 -11.12
N PRO A 131 -5.92 -9.15 -12.43
CA PRO A 131 -5.89 -7.99 -13.31
C PRO A 131 -7.28 -7.37 -13.51
N HIS A 132 -7.33 -6.03 -13.52
CA HIS A 132 -8.50 -5.18 -13.75
C HIS A 132 -9.43 -5.59 -14.92
N ASN A 133 -8.91 -6.36 -15.89
CA ASN A 133 -9.65 -6.83 -17.07
C ASN A 133 -10.34 -8.18 -16.87
N SER A 134 -10.43 -8.68 -15.63
CA SER A 134 -11.26 -9.83 -15.31
C SER A 134 -12.69 -9.50 -15.71
N ALA A 135 -13.36 -10.32 -16.53
CA ALA A 135 -14.74 -10.10 -17.00
C ALA A 135 -15.80 -10.04 -15.87
N VAL A 136 -15.36 -10.14 -14.62
CA VAL A 136 -16.14 -10.11 -13.39
C VAL A 136 -15.72 -8.85 -12.64
N PRO A 137 -16.66 -7.95 -12.26
CA PRO A 137 -16.37 -6.84 -11.37
C PRO A 137 -15.61 -7.34 -10.13
N GLN A 138 -14.42 -6.81 -9.87
CA GLN A 138 -13.54 -7.33 -8.83
C GLN A 138 -14.03 -7.02 -7.41
N GLY A 139 -15.00 -6.12 -7.23
CA GLY A 139 -15.39 -5.66 -5.90
C GLY A 139 -14.16 -5.16 -5.13
N ASP A 140 -14.03 -5.58 -3.87
CA ASP A 140 -12.88 -5.25 -3.00
C ASP A 140 -11.64 -6.15 -3.23
N VAL A 141 -11.63 -6.97 -4.27
CA VAL A 141 -10.47 -7.82 -4.60
C VAL A 141 -9.33 -6.96 -5.15
N ALA A 142 -8.14 -7.17 -4.60
CA ALA A 142 -6.95 -6.45 -5.03
C ALA A 142 -6.67 -6.62 -6.54
N ASP A 143 -6.43 -5.50 -7.20
CA ASP A 143 -6.04 -5.45 -8.61
C ASP A 143 -4.56 -5.89 -8.77
N SER A 144 -4.14 -6.42 -9.91
CA SER A 144 -2.72 -6.67 -10.19
C SER A 144 -2.00 -5.46 -10.83
N ASP A 145 -2.72 -4.40 -11.24
CA ASP A 145 -2.09 -3.18 -11.78
C ASP A 145 -1.36 -2.40 -10.67
N PRO A 146 -0.04 -2.20 -10.74
CA PRO A 146 0.75 -1.44 -9.77
C PRO A 146 0.23 -0.03 -9.43
N ASN A 147 -0.52 0.59 -10.34
CA ASN A 147 -1.03 1.96 -10.21
C ASN A 147 -2.49 2.01 -9.76
N SER A 148 -3.14 0.85 -9.60
CA SER A 148 -4.44 0.73 -8.94
C SER A 148 -4.20 0.54 -7.45
N TYR A 149 -4.85 1.36 -6.63
CA TYR A 149 -4.77 1.29 -5.16
C TYR A 149 -5.94 0.52 -4.53
N VAL A 150 -6.81 -0.08 -5.34
CA VAL A 150 -7.95 -0.87 -4.86
C VAL A 150 -7.45 -2.15 -4.20
N GLY A 151 -7.81 -2.36 -2.93
CA GLY A 151 -7.39 -3.52 -2.14
C GLY A 151 -5.89 -3.54 -1.81
N LYS A 152 -5.22 -2.38 -1.79
CA LYS A 152 -3.76 -2.28 -1.64
C LYS A 152 -3.32 -1.26 -0.62
N VAL A 153 -2.10 -1.46 -0.13
CA VAL A 153 -1.38 -0.48 0.67
C VAL A 153 -0.44 0.31 -0.23
N ALA A 154 -0.53 1.63 -0.18
CA ALA A 154 0.34 2.52 -0.91
C ALA A 154 1.33 3.21 0.03
N VAL A 155 2.59 3.24 -0.36
CA VAL A 155 3.69 3.88 0.34
C VAL A 155 4.29 4.91 -0.60
N MET A 156 4.26 6.18 -0.20
CA MET A 156 4.67 7.31 -1.04
C MET A 156 5.34 8.39 -0.22
N LEU A 157 6.00 9.33 -0.87
CA LEU A 157 6.27 10.63 -0.25
C LEU A 157 5.05 11.52 -0.42
N GLN A 158 4.81 12.39 0.55
CA GLN A 158 3.77 13.40 0.50
C GLN A 158 3.87 14.21 -0.79
N SER A 159 2.72 14.47 -1.42
CA SER A 159 2.66 15.18 -2.70
C SER A 159 3.32 16.56 -2.62
N VAL A 160 3.95 16.98 -3.72
CA VAL A 160 4.48 18.36 -3.84
C VAL A 160 3.38 19.41 -3.70
N ASP A 161 2.16 19.06 -4.11
CA ASP A 161 0.99 19.95 -4.15
C ASP A 161 0.38 20.17 -2.75
N GLU A 162 0.77 19.37 -1.75
CA GLU A 162 0.30 19.50 -0.37
C GLU A 162 1.19 20.40 0.49
N HIS A 163 2.36 20.80 -0.02
CA HIS A 163 3.28 21.72 0.65
C HIS A 163 3.62 21.36 2.12
N GLY A 164 3.61 20.07 2.46
CA GLY A 164 3.91 19.60 3.82
C GLY A 164 2.76 19.77 4.83
N ALA A 165 1.59 20.23 4.39
CA ALA A 165 0.44 20.40 5.26
C ALA A 165 -0.09 19.04 5.73
N MET A 166 -0.36 18.90 7.03
CA MET A 166 -0.94 17.68 7.58
C MET A 166 -2.47 17.74 7.44
N PRO A 167 -3.13 16.75 6.83
CA PRO A 167 -4.58 16.77 6.68
C PRO A 167 -5.30 16.49 8.01
N GLY A 168 -6.53 17.01 8.11
CA GLY A 168 -7.46 16.66 9.19
C GLY A 168 -6.94 16.99 10.61
N LYS A 169 -7.29 16.13 11.57
CA LYS A 169 -6.83 16.20 12.96
C LYS A 169 -5.77 15.12 13.19
N PRO A 170 -4.48 15.45 13.17
CA PRO A 170 -3.43 14.44 13.30
C PRO A 170 -3.33 13.89 14.71
N GLU A 171 -3.27 12.57 14.82
CA GLU A 171 -3.06 11.82 16.06
C GLU A 171 -1.61 11.33 16.10
N LYS A 172 -0.84 11.77 17.10
CA LYS A 172 0.59 11.45 17.23
C LYS A 172 0.84 9.97 17.52
N VAL A 173 1.90 9.43 16.92
CA VAL A 173 2.39 8.07 17.17
C VAL A 173 3.91 8.00 16.96
N SER A 174 4.59 7.05 17.60
CA SER A 174 6.02 6.78 17.33
C SER A 174 6.17 5.62 16.35
N VAL A 175 7.04 5.76 15.36
CA VAL A 175 7.25 4.78 14.28
C VAL A 175 8.74 4.47 14.16
N GLY A 176 9.19 3.39 14.81
CA GLY A 176 10.60 3.00 14.81
C GLY A 176 11.52 4.12 15.32
N GLY A 177 11.10 4.85 16.36
CA GLY A 177 11.83 6.00 16.91
C GLY A 177 11.65 7.31 16.14
N ARG A 178 10.90 7.32 15.02
CA ARG A 178 10.53 8.52 14.28
C ARG A 178 9.18 9.06 14.75
N GLU A 179 8.97 10.37 14.61
CA GLU A 179 7.67 10.99 14.85
C GLU A 179 6.73 10.72 13.67
N GLY A 180 5.53 10.21 13.98
CA GLY A 180 4.47 9.99 13.00
C GLY A 180 3.11 10.47 13.46
N PHE A 181 2.16 10.51 12.53
CA PHE A 181 0.81 11.02 12.72
C PHE A 181 -0.18 10.18 11.92
N PHE A 182 -1.23 9.68 12.58
CA PHE A 182 -2.39 9.18 11.87
C PHE A 182 -3.31 10.35 11.51
N ALA A 183 -3.75 10.40 10.27
CA ALA A 183 -4.80 11.32 9.84
C ALA A 183 -5.71 10.66 8.81
N LYS A 184 -6.99 11.02 8.86
CA LYS A 184 -7.93 10.80 7.77
C LYS A 184 -7.92 12.03 6.87
N ARG A 185 -7.78 11.83 5.57
CA ARG A 185 -8.00 12.89 4.57
C ARG A 185 -9.52 13.07 4.43
N SER A 186 -10.01 14.28 4.64
CA SER A 186 -11.45 14.60 4.63
C SER A 186 -12.16 14.28 3.30
N ASP A 187 -11.38 14.14 2.22
CA ASP A 187 -11.87 14.07 0.85
C ASP A 187 -11.50 12.73 0.16
N ALA A 188 -10.73 11.87 0.83
CA ALA A 188 -10.13 10.68 0.25
C ALA A 188 -10.65 9.39 0.91
N GLY A 189 -11.94 9.09 0.72
CA GLY A 189 -12.54 7.80 1.10
C GLY A 189 -12.39 7.41 2.58
N ASP A 190 -12.78 6.17 2.91
CA ASP A 190 -12.91 5.74 4.30
C ASP A 190 -11.58 5.36 4.99
N GLY A 191 -10.46 5.32 4.28
CA GLY A 191 -9.18 4.83 4.80
C GLY A 191 -8.44 5.70 5.83
N ILE A 192 -7.29 5.19 6.29
CA ILE A 192 -6.38 5.87 7.22
C ILE A 192 -4.99 6.01 6.61
N THR A 193 -4.35 7.17 6.83
CA THR A 193 -2.98 7.42 6.40
C THR A 193 -2.09 7.64 7.61
N LEU A 194 -0.95 6.94 7.65
CA LEU A 194 0.14 7.23 8.57
C LEU A 194 1.18 8.11 7.86
N PHE A 195 1.43 9.28 8.43
CA PHE A 195 2.48 10.20 8.01
C PHE A 195 3.69 10.04 8.93
N VAL A 196 4.90 9.90 8.38
CA VAL A 196 6.14 9.80 9.17
C VAL A 196 7.13 10.85 8.69
N LYS A 197 7.56 11.73 9.59
CA LYS A 197 8.53 12.78 9.27
C LYS A 197 9.86 12.17 8.81
N GLN A 198 10.34 12.60 7.66
CA GLN A 198 11.67 12.24 7.17
C GLN A 198 12.67 13.38 7.41
N PRO A 199 13.99 13.10 7.45
CA PRO A 199 15.01 14.13 7.68
C PRO A 199 15.03 15.27 6.66
N ASN A 200 14.52 15.03 5.44
CA ASN A 200 14.43 16.03 4.38
C ASN A 200 13.20 16.97 4.53
N GLY A 201 12.40 16.81 5.59
CA GLY A 201 11.20 17.62 5.85
C GLY A 201 9.94 17.19 5.09
N ILE A 202 10.04 16.18 4.20
CA ILE A 202 8.91 15.60 3.47
C ILE A 202 8.37 14.42 4.28
N ASN A 203 7.06 14.29 4.40
CA ASN A 203 6.47 13.13 5.10
C ASN A 203 6.48 11.90 4.18
N LEU A 204 6.84 10.75 4.75
CA LEU A 204 6.46 9.45 4.18
C LEU A 204 4.99 9.21 4.51
N GLU A 205 4.23 8.75 3.53
CA GLU A 205 2.83 8.37 3.67
C GLU A 205 2.66 6.87 3.48
N VAL A 206 1.93 6.24 4.40
CA VAL A 206 1.44 4.87 4.26
C VAL A 206 -0.08 4.91 4.32
N GLN A 207 -0.71 4.69 3.17
CA GLN A 207 -2.15 4.77 2.99
C GLN A 207 -2.73 3.35 3.04
N VAL A 208 -3.69 3.14 3.94
CA VAL A 208 -4.38 1.86 4.14
C VAL A 208 -5.88 2.08 4.08
N TRP A 209 -6.52 1.46 3.10
CA TRP A 209 -7.97 1.57 2.91
C TRP A 209 -8.74 0.63 3.81
N ASP A 210 -9.97 0.99 4.18
CA ASP A 210 -10.75 0.30 5.21
C ASP A 210 -10.99 -1.19 4.95
N GLY A 211 -11.09 -1.60 3.68
CA GLY A 211 -11.24 -3.02 3.29
C GLY A 211 -10.01 -3.90 3.55
N ILE A 212 -8.87 -3.32 3.95
CA ILE A 212 -7.63 -4.05 4.26
C ILE A 212 -7.59 -4.49 5.73
N HIS A 213 -8.40 -3.85 6.59
CA HIS A 213 -8.58 -4.20 8.00
C HIS A 213 -7.29 -4.30 8.83
N TRP A 214 -6.24 -3.57 8.47
CA TRP A 214 -5.06 -3.47 9.35
C TRP A 214 -5.36 -2.55 10.53
N SER A 215 -4.99 -2.99 11.72
CA SER A 215 -4.97 -2.15 12.91
C SER A 215 -3.87 -1.10 12.82
N ARG A 216 -3.98 -0.03 13.61
CA ARG A 216 -2.96 1.03 13.69
C ARG A 216 -1.59 0.48 14.08
N ASP A 217 -1.51 -0.45 15.01
CA ASP A 217 -0.25 -1.07 15.45
C ASP A 217 0.41 -1.85 14.32
N GLN A 218 -0.38 -2.53 13.49
CA GLN A 218 0.11 -3.25 12.31
C GLN A 218 0.66 -2.28 11.26
N ILE A 219 -0.03 -1.16 11.03
CA ILE A 219 0.45 -0.09 10.13
C ILE A 219 1.77 0.48 10.66
N VAL A 220 1.88 0.75 11.96
CA VAL A 220 3.11 1.25 12.60
C VAL A 220 4.25 0.24 12.46
N ALA A 221 4.00 -1.03 12.77
CA ALA A 221 5.00 -2.10 12.71
C ALA A 221 5.55 -2.28 11.28
N PHE A 222 4.67 -2.26 10.29
CA PHE A 222 5.07 -2.29 8.88
C PHE A 222 5.89 -1.05 8.50
N THR A 223 5.39 0.14 8.83
CA THR A 223 6.02 1.42 8.46
C THR A 223 7.39 1.61 9.11
N ALA A 224 7.63 1.02 10.28
CA ALA A 224 8.92 1.06 10.95
C ALA A 224 10.05 0.42 10.11
N GLY A 225 9.73 -0.56 9.26
CA GLY A 225 10.69 -1.22 8.37
C GLY A 225 10.80 -0.59 6.98
N ILE A 226 10.23 0.61 6.77
CA ILE A 226 10.30 1.34 5.49
C ILE A 226 11.35 2.44 5.57
N HIS A 227 12.24 2.42 4.58
CA HIS A 227 13.29 3.41 4.41
C HIS A 227 13.08 4.18 3.11
N VAL A 228 13.23 5.50 3.18
CA VAL A 228 13.18 6.39 2.02
C VAL A 228 14.61 6.55 1.49
N ASN A 229 14.82 6.18 0.24
CA ASN A 229 16.14 6.26 -0.40
C ASN A 229 16.35 7.65 -1.05
N PRO A 230 17.59 8.05 -1.34
CA PRO A 230 17.89 9.33 -2.00
C PRO A 230 17.22 9.52 -3.37
N ASN A 231 16.87 8.43 -4.05
CA ASN A 231 16.21 8.47 -5.36
C ASN A 231 14.68 8.61 -5.26
N ALA A 232 14.12 8.69 -4.05
CA ALA A 232 12.69 8.88 -3.85
C ALA A 232 12.24 10.24 -4.42
N LYS A 233 11.14 10.25 -5.16
CA LYS A 233 10.55 11.47 -5.73
C LYS A 233 9.13 11.64 -5.23
N GLN A 234 8.79 12.85 -4.80
CA GLN A 234 7.40 13.18 -4.50
C GLN A 234 6.52 12.97 -5.73
N GLY A 235 5.32 12.42 -5.50
CA GLY A 235 4.27 12.40 -6.49
C GLY A 235 3.66 13.79 -6.71
N ARG A 236 2.76 13.86 -7.69
CA ARG A 236 1.79 14.95 -7.85
C ARG A 236 0.39 14.36 -7.67
N GLY A 237 -0.47 15.07 -6.96
CA GLY A 237 -1.76 14.57 -6.47
C GLY A 237 -2.87 15.55 -6.75
#